data_AF-F5ZB56-F1
#
_entry.id   AF-F5ZB56-F1
#
_cell.length_a   1.000
_cell.length_b   1.000
_cell.length_c   1.000
_cell.angle_alpha   90.00
_cell.angle_beta   90.00
_cell.angle_gamma   90.00
#
_symmetry.space_group_name_H-M   'P 1'
#
loop_
_entity.id
_entity.type
_entity.pdbx_description
1 polymer ?
#
loop_
_entity_poly.entity_id
_entity_poly.type
_entity_poly.pdbx_seq_one_letter_code
_entity_poly.pdbx_strand_id
1 'polypeptide(L)'
;MNFKSLTSLSLVGLVLLAVTGCASMGDGSVAEKRQAILDMQQNALARLYTEKPDTRSQVRDAAGYAVFTNANINVIFFAAGTGYGVVNNQITGTKTYMNMAEGGVGLGLGAKDYRVVMVFHTQKAMSYFIENGWTVGGNADAAAKAGNKGMSAEGEGYLGNVTVYTMTESGLALQATVKGTKFWVDKELN
;
A
#
# COMPACT_ATOMS: atom_id res chain seq x y z
N MET A 1 -43.60 58.78 20.48
CA MET A 1 -43.01 57.62 21.20
C MET A 1 -41.76 57.17 20.47
N ASN A 2 -40.70 56.93 21.21
CA ASN A 2 -39.30 57.10 20.82
C ASN A 2 -38.74 55.95 19.96
N PHE A 3 -38.02 56.34 18.90
CA PHE A 3 -36.92 55.59 18.28
C PHE A 3 -35.61 55.92 19.01
N LYS A 4 -34.80 54.91 19.34
CA LYS A 4 -33.34 54.90 19.72
C LYS A 4 -33.08 53.55 20.44
N SER A 5 -31.96 52.83 20.32
CA SER A 5 -30.72 52.96 19.55
C SER A 5 -29.88 51.68 19.73
N LEU A 6 -29.14 51.31 18.68
CA LEU A 6 -27.71 50.94 18.66
C LEU A 6 -27.12 49.83 19.58
N THR A 7 -26.41 48.92 18.87
CA THR A 7 -25.05 48.39 19.12
C THR A 7 -24.78 47.36 20.23
N SER A 8 -24.49 46.13 19.82
CA SER A 8 -23.23 45.43 20.17
C SER A 8 -23.02 44.29 19.17
N LEU A 9 -22.06 44.40 18.25
CA LEU A 9 -20.61 44.19 18.37
C LEU A 9 -20.23 42.75 17.97
N SER A 10 -19.67 42.68 16.76
CA SER A 10 -18.70 41.72 16.23
C SER A 10 -18.25 40.56 17.12
N LEU A 11 -18.57 39.33 16.73
CA LEU A 11 -17.68 38.17 16.93
C LEU A 11 -18.06 36.97 16.05
N VAL A 12 -17.86 37.05 14.74
CA VAL A 12 -17.73 35.83 13.91
C VAL A 12 -16.51 35.99 13.01
N GLY A 13 -15.36 36.11 13.67
CA GLY A 13 -14.05 36.11 13.05
C GLY A 13 -13.57 34.68 12.83
N LEU A 14 -13.45 34.30 11.56
CA LEU A 14 -12.33 33.54 11.02
C LEU A 14 -11.99 32.19 11.69
N VAL A 15 -12.83 31.18 11.45
CA VAL A 15 -12.38 29.79 11.49
C VAL A 15 -11.92 29.41 10.07
N LEU A 16 -10.74 29.89 9.69
CA LEU A 16 -9.94 29.25 8.64
C LEU A 16 -9.13 28.14 9.32
N LEU A 17 -9.80 27.01 9.55
CA LEU A 17 -9.10 25.75 9.81
C LEU A 17 -8.37 25.41 8.52
N ALA A 18 -7.05 25.59 8.56
CA ALA A 18 -6.12 25.07 7.57
C ALA A 18 -6.28 23.55 7.53
N VAL A 19 -7.12 23.06 6.61
CA VAL A 19 -7.08 21.66 6.19
C VAL A 19 -5.86 21.52 5.29
N THR A 20 -4.67 21.52 5.89
CA THR A 20 -3.50 20.93 5.26
C THR A 20 -3.66 19.42 5.39
N GLY A 21 -4.34 18.84 4.40
CA GLY A 21 -4.37 17.39 4.23
C GLY A 21 -2.97 16.88 3.94
N CYS A 22 -2.31 16.33 4.95
CA CYS A 22 -1.22 15.39 4.75
C CYS A 22 -1.81 14.00 4.92
N ALA A 23 -2.10 13.35 3.81
CA ALA A 23 -2.48 11.94 3.78
C ALA A 23 -1.22 11.07 3.95
N SER A 24 -0.49 11.24 5.05
CA SER A 24 0.58 10.35 5.50
C SER A 24 0.30 9.99 6.96
N MET A 25 0.69 8.77 7.37
CA MET A 25 0.47 8.21 8.73
C MET A 25 0.54 9.30 9.81
N GLY A 26 -0.49 9.39 10.67
CA GLY A 26 -0.76 10.50 11.61
C GLY A 26 0.37 10.92 12.57
N ASP A 27 0.00 11.57 13.67
CA ASP A 27 0.97 12.17 14.60
C ASP A 27 1.96 11.14 15.19
N GLY A 28 3.25 11.49 15.27
CA GLY A 28 4.31 10.65 15.83
C GLY A 28 5.71 10.92 15.25
N SER A 29 6.76 10.53 15.97
CA SER A 29 8.15 10.62 15.51
C SER A 29 8.46 9.62 14.39
N VAL A 30 9.51 9.87 13.60
CA VAL A 30 9.97 8.95 12.55
C VAL A 30 10.25 7.55 13.10
N ALA A 31 10.81 7.45 14.32
CA ALA A 31 11.10 6.17 14.96
C ALA A 31 9.81 5.40 15.28
N GLU A 32 8.80 6.07 15.81
CA GLU A 32 7.50 5.45 16.11
C GLU A 32 6.78 4.98 14.85
N LYS A 33 6.79 5.81 13.79
CA LYS A 33 6.22 5.43 12.49
C LYS A 33 6.92 4.21 11.91
N ARG A 34 8.27 4.20 11.91
CA ARG A 34 9.05 3.04 11.46
C ARG A 34 8.74 1.79 12.29
N GLN A 35 8.60 1.91 13.60
CA GLN A 35 8.27 0.79 14.47
C GLN A 35 6.88 0.24 14.18
N ALA A 36 5.87 1.09 14.02
CA ALA A 36 4.52 0.67 13.67
C ALA A 36 4.48 -0.12 12.34
N ILE A 37 5.29 0.28 11.35
CA ILE A 37 5.42 -0.45 10.08
C ILE A 37 6.06 -1.82 10.29
N LEU A 38 7.06 -1.94 11.17
CA LEU A 38 7.72 -3.22 11.48
C LEU A 38 6.81 -4.16 12.26
N ASP A 39 6.03 -3.64 13.20
CA ASP A 39 5.03 -4.43 13.94
C ASP A 39 3.95 -4.95 12.98
N MET A 40 3.48 -4.09 12.08
CA MET A 40 2.56 -4.46 11.00
C MET A 40 3.15 -5.55 10.10
N GLN A 41 4.41 -5.40 9.68
CA GLN A 41 5.12 -6.40 8.89
C GLN A 41 5.15 -7.75 9.62
N GLN A 42 5.51 -7.75 10.91
CA GLN A 42 5.63 -8.97 11.69
C GLN A 42 4.29 -9.70 11.79
N ASN A 43 3.21 -8.97 12.05
CA ASN A 43 1.86 -9.52 12.12
C ASN A 43 1.41 -10.10 10.77
N ALA A 44 1.66 -9.39 9.67
CA ALA A 44 1.31 -9.86 8.33
C ALA A 44 2.10 -11.12 7.94
N LEU A 45 3.39 -11.20 8.24
CA LEU A 45 4.20 -12.40 8.00
C LEU A 45 3.75 -13.58 8.88
N ALA A 46 3.48 -13.34 10.16
CA ALA A 46 2.99 -14.37 11.07
C ALA A 46 1.67 -14.97 10.56
N ARG A 47 0.76 -14.11 10.08
CA ARG A 47 -0.48 -14.52 9.43
C ARG A 47 -0.21 -15.32 8.15
N LEU A 48 0.61 -14.79 7.25
CA LEU A 48 0.95 -15.45 5.98
C LEU A 48 1.51 -16.86 6.24
N TYR A 49 2.40 -17.00 7.21
CA TYR A 49 3.01 -18.29 7.54
C TYR A 49 2.07 -19.27 8.23
N THR A 50 1.00 -18.77 8.84
CA THR A 50 -0.06 -19.60 9.41
C THR A 50 -0.99 -20.10 8.31
N GLU A 51 -1.38 -19.21 7.38
CA GLU A 51 -2.27 -19.54 6.28
C GLU A 51 -1.58 -20.34 5.16
N LYS A 52 -0.28 -20.09 4.91
CA LYS A 52 0.51 -20.69 3.82
C LYS A 52 1.97 -20.98 4.28
N PRO A 53 2.22 -22.07 5.03
CA PRO A 53 3.51 -22.32 5.69
C PRO A 53 4.74 -22.44 4.77
N ASP A 54 4.55 -22.90 3.53
CA ASP A 54 5.56 -23.00 2.47
C ASP A 54 6.17 -21.63 2.10
N THR A 55 5.47 -20.54 2.35
CA THR A 55 5.97 -19.18 2.08
C THR A 55 7.14 -18.78 2.99
N ARG A 56 7.37 -19.47 4.12
CA ARG A 56 8.53 -19.22 4.98
C ARG A 56 9.85 -19.38 4.22
N SER A 57 10.00 -20.47 3.47
CA SER A 57 11.22 -20.69 2.67
C SER A 57 11.29 -19.71 1.52
N GLN A 58 10.17 -19.40 0.86
CA GLN A 58 10.16 -18.46 -0.25
C GLN A 58 10.61 -17.05 0.18
N VAL A 59 10.11 -16.57 1.32
CA VAL A 59 10.55 -15.28 1.88
C VAL A 59 12.02 -15.36 2.30
N ARG A 60 12.45 -16.44 2.98
CA ARG A 60 13.84 -16.60 3.43
C ARG A 60 14.84 -16.63 2.26
N ASP A 61 14.51 -17.32 1.17
CA ASP A 61 15.43 -17.58 0.06
C ASP A 61 15.43 -16.47 -1.01
N ALA A 62 14.57 -15.46 -0.87
CA ALA A 62 14.44 -14.35 -1.80
C ALA A 62 15.55 -13.28 -1.68
N ALA A 63 15.79 -12.53 -2.75
CA ALA A 63 16.68 -11.36 -2.72
C ALA A 63 16.17 -10.25 -1.78
N GLY A 64 14.84 -10.17 -1.64
CA GLY A 64 14.16 -9.29 -0.71
C GLY A 64 12.67 -9.53 -0.70
N TYR A 65 11.97 -8.89 0.22
CA TYR A 65 10.51 -8.95 0.29
C TYR A 65 9.94 -7.63 0.78
N ALA A 66 8.72 -7.30 0.36
CA ALA A 66 8.01 -6.14 0.86
C ALA A 66 6.71 -6.53 1.52
N VAL A 67 6.32 -5.76 2.53
CA VAL A 67 5.05 -5.96 3.26
C VAL A 67 4.33 -4.63 3.36
N PHE A 68 3.07 -4.61 2.93
CA PHE A 68 2.23 -3.42 2.90
C PHE A 68 0.87 -3.65 3.58
N THR A 69 0.38 -2.60 4.23
CA THR A 69 -1.04 -2.43 4.57
C THR A 69 -1.74 -1.74 3.42
N ASN A 70 -3.01 -2.06 3.22
CA ASN A 70 -3.96 -1.10 2.70
C ASN A 70 -5.10 -0.89 3.70
N ALA A 71 -5.43 0.38 3.96
CA ALA A 71 -6.73 0.77 4.49
C ALA A 71 -7.58 1.30 3.31
N ASN A 72 -8.48 0.46 2.79
CA ASN A 72 -9.35 0.85 1.68
C ASN A 72 -10.69 1.38 2.17
N ILE A 73 -11.17 2.43 1.50
CA ILE A 73 -12.58 2.82 1.54
C ILE A 73 -13.13 2.64 0.12
N ASN A 74 -13.94 1.60 -0.14
CA ASN A 74 -14.65 1.50 -1.41
C ASN A 74 -16.03 2.15 -1.29
N VAL A 75 -16.33 3.08 -2.20
CA VAL A 75 -17.60 3.81 -2.28
C VAL A 75 -18.24 3.53 -3.64
N ILE A 76 -19.19 2.58 -3.68
CA ILE A 76 -20.05 2.14 -4.82
C ILE A 76 -19.38 2.09 -6.21
N PHE A 77 -18.99 3.23 -6.80
CA PHE A 77 -18.38 3.35 -8.13
C PHE A 77 -16.88 3.70 -8.14
N PHE A 78 -16.32 4.10 -6.99
CA PHE A 78 -14.93 4.51 -6.83
C PHE A 78 -14.27 3.74 -5.68
N ALA A 79 -13.09 3.17 -5.98
CA ALA A 79 -12.20 2.59 -5.00
C ALA A 79 -11.01 3.53 -4.81
N ALA A 80 -10.81 4.02 -3.59
CA ALA A 80 -9.60 4.72 -3.20
C ALA A 80 -9.05 4.08 -1.91
N GLY A 81 -7.76 3.79 -1.93
CA GLY A 81 -7.06 3.21 -0.79
C GLY A 81 -5.71 3.87 -0.62
N THR A 82 -5.26 3.98 0.62
CA THR A 82 -3.88 4.37 0.92
C THR A 82 -3.27 3.36 1.87
N GLY A 83 -1.96 3.28 1.83
CA GLY A 83 -1.23 2.26 2.52
C GLY A 83 0.22 2.65 2.72
N TYR A 84 0.88 1.86 3.53
CA TYR A 84 2.28 2.01 3.85
C TYR A 84 2.89 0.64 4.06
N GLY A 85 4.20 0.58 3.93
CA GLY A 85 4.92 -0.66 4.05
C GLY A 85 6.42 -0.47 4.03
N VAL A 86 7.10 -1.59 3.93
CA VAL A 86 8.55 -1.65 3.97
C VAL A 86 9.05 -2.74 3.04
N VAL A 87 10.12 -2.44 2.31
CA VAL A 87 10.90 -3.39 1.54
C VAL A 87 12.12 -3.77 2.35
N ASN A 88 12.35 -5.07 2.51
CA ASN A 88 13.48 -5.65 3.21
C ASN A 88 14.43 -6.23 2.17
N ASN A 89 15.61 -5.64 2.05
CA ASN A 89 16.69 -6.20 1.24
C ASN A 89 17.44 -7.25 2.07
N GLN A 90 17.35 -8.52 1.66
CA GLN A 90 18.00 -9.59 2.42
C GLN A 90 19.49 -9.70 2.16
N ILE A 91 19.98 -9.07 1.08
CA ILE A 91 21.41 -9.05 0.74
C ILE A 91 22.14 -7.99 1.57
N THR A 92 21.56 -6.79 1.72
CA THR A 92 22.21 -5.67 2.42
C THR A 92 21.70 -5.46 3.86
N GLY A 93 20.58 -6.06 4.22
CA GLY A 93 19.88 -5.80 5.48
C GLY A 93 19.12 -4.47 5.51
N THR A 94 19.16 -3.68 4.43
CA THR A 94 18.51 -2.37 4.34
C THR A 94 16.99 -2.51 4.35
N LYS A 95 16.32 -1.58 5.04
CA LYS A 95 14.88 -1.42 5.00
C LYS A 95 14.53 -0.13 4.26
N THR A 96 13.63 -0.21 3.29
CA THR A 96 13.14 0.95 2.55
C THR A 96 11.66 1.12 2.84
N TYR A 97 11.30 2.22 3.50
CA TYR A 97 9.92 2.52 3.86
C TYR A 97 9.21 3.16 2.67
N MET A 98 7.99 2.71 2.38
CA MET A 98 7.28 3.09 1.17
C MET A 98 5.81 3.36 1.45
N ASN A 99 5.25 4.28 0.68
CA ASN A 99 3.83 4.57 0.63
C ASN A 99 3.19 3.84 -0.55
N MET A 100 1.88 3.62 -0.43
CA MET A 100 1.05 3.00 -1.43
C MET A 100 -0.26 3.78 -1.56
N ALA A 101 -0.74 3.95 -2.79
CA ALA A 101 -2.09 4.42 -3.06
C ALA A 101 -2.74 3.59 -4.15
N GLU A 102 -4.04 3.39 -4.02
CA GLU A 102 -4.86 2.63 -4.94
C GLU A 102 -6.02 3.49 -5.41
N GLY A 103 -6.26 3.42 -6.70
CA GLY A 103 -7.36 4.11 -7.37
C GLY A 103 -7.93 3.21 -8.45
N GLY A 104 -9.25 3.08 -8.49
CA GLY A 104 -9.93 2.33 -9.52
C GLY A 104 -11.40 2.69 -9.64
N VAL A 105 -11.94 2.52 -10.84
CA VAL A 105 -13.38 2.57 -11.10
C VAL A 105 -13.89 1.14 -11.10
N GLY A 106 -14.89 0.85 -10.29
CA GLY A 106 -15.45 -0.50 -10.20
C GLY A 106 -16.67 -0.55 -9.30
N LEU A 107 -17.62 -1.44 -9.63
CA LEU A 107 -18.80 -1.70 -8.81
C LEU A 107 -18.37 -2.52 -7.58
N GLY A 108 -18.29 -1.88 -6.42
CA GLY A 108 -17.85 -2.53 -5.20
C GLY A 108 -18.22 -1.73 -3.96
N LEU A 109 -18.92 -2.39 -3.03
CA LEU A 109 -19.22 -1.87 -1.70
C LEU A 109 -18.30 -2.56 -0.68
N GLY A 110 -17.60 -1.77 0.14
CA GLY A 110 -16.94 -2.29 1.34
C GLY A 110 -15.61 -1.64 1.67
N ALA A 111 -15.25 -1.56 2.95
CA ALA A 111 -13.85 -1.39 3.34
C ALA A 111 -13.17 -2.76 3.24
N LYS A 112 -12.02 -2.85 2.58
CA LYS A 112 -11.20 -4.06 2.60
C LYS A 112 -9.85 -3.69 3.19
N ASP A 113 -9.70 -3.97 4.48
CA ASP A 113 -8.38 -4.08 5.06
C ASP A 113 -7.73 -5.32 4.49
N TYR A 114 -6.55 -5.13 3.91
CA TYR A 114 -5.75 -6.24 3.43
C TYR A 114 -4.27 -6.00 3.66
N ARG A 115 -3.52 -7.10 3.63
CA ARG A 115 -2.07 -7.11 3.72
C ARG A 115 -1.50 -7.71 2.46
N VAL A 116 -0.45 -7.10 1.94
CA VAL A 116 0.27 -7.60 0.77
C VAL A 116 1.67 -7.98 1.18
N VAL A 117 2.11 -9.18 0.80
CA VAL A 117 3.50 -9.62 0.89
C VAL A 117 4.00 -9.88 -0.52
N MET A 118 5.00 -9.13 -0.95
CA MET A 118 5.68 -9.31 -2.23
C MET A 118 7.04 -9.96 -1.99
N VAL A 119 7.31 -11.06 -2.66
CA VAL A 119 8.58 -11.79 -2.58
C VAL A 119 9.34 -11.56 -3.88
N PHE A 120 10.50 -10.90 -3.78
CA PHE A 120 11.36 -10.58 -4.94
C PHE A 120 12.44 -11.64 -5.10
N HIS A 121 12.29 -12.49 -6.12
CA HIS A 121 13.22 -13.58 -6.40
C HIS A 121 14.56 -13.10 -6.97
N THR A 122 14.65 -11.84 -7.40
CA THR A 122 15.90 -11.24 -7.90
C THR A 122 16.11 -9.83 -7.36
N GLN A 123 17.37 -9.43 -7.19
CA GLN A 123 17.72 -8.06 -6.80
C GLN A 123 17.21 -7.04 -7.83
N LYS A 124 17.28 -7.38 -9.13
CA LYS A 124 16.78 -6.52 -10.20
C LYS A 124 15.29 -6.21 -10.05
N ALA A 125 14.46 -7.19 -9.73
CA ALA A 125 13.03 -6.97 -9.54
C ALA A 125 12.73 -6.08 -8.32
N MET A 126 13.46 -6.29 -7.21
CA MET A 126 13.35 -5.45 -6.02
C MET A 126 13.80 -4.01 -6.28
N SER A 127 14.99 -3.82 -6.88
CA SER A 127 15.49 -2.48 -7.22
C SER A 127 14.55 -1.75 -8.15
N TYR A 128 14.06 -2.43 -9.20
CA TYR A 128 13.09 -1.85 -10.11
C TYR A 128 11.81 -1.39 -9.39
N PHE A 129 11.30 -2.20 -8.46
CA PHE A 129 10.13 -1.86 -7.64
C PHE A 129 10.37 -0.63 -6.75
N ILE A 130 11.53 -0.55 -6.08
CA ILE A 130 11.87 0.59 -5.22
C ILE A 130 12.00 1.88 -6.04
N GLU A 131 12.68 1.82 -7.19
CA GLU A 131 13.01 2.99 -8.02
C GLU A 131 11.81 3.52 -8.81
N ASN A 132 11.05 2.62 -9.44
CA ASN A 132 9.99 2.98 -10.37
C ASN A 132 8.60 2.90 -9.73
N GLY A 133 8.52 2.35 -8.52
CA GLY A 133 7.26 1.89 -7.96
C GLY A 133 6.70 0.72 -8.77
N TRP A 134 5.40 0.51 -8.62
CA TRP A 134 4.63 -0.39 -9.46
C TRP A 134 3.36 0.33 -9.89
N THR A 135 2.91 0.16 -11.14
CA THR A 135 1.56 0.51 -11.58
C THR A 135 0.94 -0.63 -12.40
N VAL A 136 -0.07 -1.31 -11.83
CA VAL A 136 -0.85 -2.32 -12.56
C VAL A 136 -1.69 -1.59 -13.61
N GLY A 137 -1.47 -1.91 -14.89
CA GLY A 137 -2.04 -1.23 -16.05
C GLY A 137 -0.98 -0.82 -17.07
N GLY A 138 0.10 -0.16 -16.64
CA GLY A 138 1.23 0.17 -17.50
C GLY A 138 2.23 -0.99 -17.68
N ASN A 139 2.44 -1.78 -16.62
CA ASN A 139 3.37 -2.91 -16.65
C ASN A 139 2.78 -4.16 -17.32
N ALA A 140 1.45 -4.27 -17.42
CA ALA A 140 0.79 -5.34 -18.17
C ALA A 140 1.05 -5.17 -19.68
N ASP A 141 0.99 -3.93 -20.19
CA ASP A 141 1.37 -3.57 -21.55
C ASP A 141 2.86 -3.81 -21.81
N ALA A 142 3.74 -3.50 -20.85
CA ALA A 142 5.18 -3.76 -20.98
C ALA A 142 5.53 -5.26 -20.97
N ALA A 143 4.91 -6.06 -20.10
CA ALA A 143 5.08 -7.52 -20.06
C ALA A 143 4.50 -8.21 -21.30
N ALA A 144 3.35 -7.73 -21.81
CA ALA A 144 2.75 -8.20 -23.05
C ALA A 144 3.63 -7.85 -24.27
N LYS A 145 4.21 -6.65 -24.32
CA LYS A 145 5.15 -6.22 -25.38
C LYS A 145 6.51 -6.93 -25.29
N ALA A 146 6.94 -7.34 -24.10
CA ALA A 146 8.21 -8.04 -23.88
C ALA A 146 8.16 -9.55 -24.17
N GLY A 147 7.01 -10.09 -24.62
CA GLY A 147 6.89 -11.50 -25.04
C GLY A 147 6.90 -12.53 -23.90
N ASN A 148 7.01 -12.11 -22.63
CA ASN A 148 6.90 -12.98 -21.47
C ASN A 148 5.42 -13.20 -21.12
N LYS A 149 4.78 -14.14 -21.83
CA LYS A 149 3.56 -14.82 -21.37
C LYS A 149 3.82 -15.38 -19.95
N GLY A 150 2.91 -15.32 -18.97
CA GLY A 150 1.53 -14.89 -19.00
C GLY A 150 0.91 -15.00 -17.60
N MET A 151 -0.28 -14.42 -17.48
CA MET A 151 -1.23 -14.69 -16.42
C MET A 151 -1.66 -16.16 -16.53
N SER A 152 -1.12 -17.06 -15.72
CA SER A 152 -1.67 -18.41 -15.57
C SER A 152 -3.04 -18.31 -14.89
N ALA A 153 -3.97 -19.13 -15.37
CA ALA A 153 -5.39 -19.15 -15.00
C ALA A 153 -5.68 -19.63 -13.56
N GLU A 154 -4.70 -19.52 -12.66
CA GLU A 154 -4.72 -20.06 -11.30
C GLU A 154 -4.23 -19.00 -10.29
N GLY A 155 -4.58 -17.73 -10.46
CA GLY A 155 -4.43 -16.71 -9.41
C GLY A 155 -3.00 -16.34 -8.98
N GLU A 156 -1.98 -17.01 -9.48
CA GLU A 156 -0.57 -16.73 -9.18
C GLU A 156 -0.02 -15.71 -10.18
N GLY A 157 -0.10 -14.43 -9.81
CA GLY A 157 0.50 -13.35 -10.58
C GLY A 157 2.03 -13.40 -10.55
N TYR A 158 2.65 -14.23 -11.39
CA TYR A 158 4.08 -14.18 -11.70
C TYR A 158 4.36 -13.03 -12.67
N LEU A 159 4.46 -11.81 -12.14
CA LEU A 159 4.95 -10.66 -12.90
C LEU A 159 6.46 -10.57 -12.70
N GLY A 160 7.21 -11.30 -13.53
CA GLY A 160 8.67 -11.16 -13.69
C GLY A 160 9.47 -11.15 -12.38
N ASN A 161 9.74 -12.35 -11.83
CA ASN A 161 10.54 -12.57 -10.61
C ASN A 161 9.96 -11.97 -9.32
N VAL A 162 8.65 -11.69 -9.28
CA VAL A 162 7.94 -11.31 -8.04
C VAL A 162 6.75 -12.23 -7.83
N THR A 163 6.58 -12.74 -6.62
CA THR A 163 5.36 -13.43 -6.17
C THR A 163 4.62 -12.54 -5.19
N VAL A 164 3.30 -12.42 -5.33
CA VAL A 164 2.46 -11.52 -4.51
C VAL A 164 1.41 -12.33 -3.74
N TYR A 165 1.38 -12.17 -2.43
CA TYR A 165 0.38 -12.75 -1.53
C TYR A 165 -0.50 -11.66 -0.96
N THR A 166 -1.82 -11.80 -1.10
CA THR A 166 -2.79 -10.85 -0.55
C THR A 166 -3.66 -11.53 0.49
N MET A 167 -3.57 -11.08 1.73
CA MET A 167 -4.40 -11.56 2.84
C MET A 167 -5.53 -10.56 3.07
N THR A 168 -6.77 -11.02 2.97
CA THR A 168 -7.99 -10.22 3.22
C THR A 168 -8.71 -10.74 4.46
N GLU A 169 -9.66 -9.99 5.03
CA GLU A 169 -10.50 -10.47 6.16
C GLU A 169 -11.18 -11.82 5.89
N SER A 170 -11.54 -12.09 4.63
CA SER A 170 -12.15 -13.37 4.22
C SER A 170 -11.16 -14.50 3.95
N GLY A 171 -9.85 -14.28 4.14
CA GLY A 171 -8.78 -15.26 3.89
C GLY A 171 -7.78 -14.84 2.81
N LEU A 172 -6.88 -15.77 2.46
CA LEU A 172 -5.86 -15.57 1.43
C LEU A 172 -6.47 -15.57 0.03
N ALA A 173 -6.20 -14.52 -0.72
CA ALA A 173 -6.54 -14.40 -2.13
C ALA A 173 -5.25 -14.39 -2.94
N LEU A 174 -5.03 -15.45 -3.73
CA LEU A 174 -4.09 -15.42 -4.84
C LEU A 174 -4.84 -14.76 -6.00
N GLN A 175 -4.82 -13.43 -6.04
CA GLN A 175 -5.56 -12.65 -7.02
C GLN A 175 -4.67 -11.58 -7.65
N ALA A 176 -4.53 -11.65 -8.98
CA ALA A 176 -4.14 -10.53 -9.81
C ALA A 176 -5.32 -9.54 -9.89
N THR A 177 -5.58 -8.79 -8.82
CA THR A 177 -6.67 -7.79 -8.85
C THR A 177 -6.21 -6.60 -9.69
N VAL A 178 -6.88 -6.37 -10.81
CA VAL A 178 -6.63 -5.24 -11.73
C VAL A 178 -7.19 -3.96 -11.09
N LYS A 179 -6.36 -3.27 -10.29
CA LYS A 179 -6.61 -1.91 -9.80
C LYS A 179 -5.35 -1.08 -9.99
N GLY A 180 -5.51 0.20 -10.33
CA GLY A 180 -4.38 1.12 -10.42
C GLY A 180 -3.77 1.33 -9.05
N THR A 181 -2.69 0.62 -8.75
CA THR A 181 -1.94 0.74 -7.50
C THR A 181 -0.63 1.44 -7.78
N LYS A 182 -0.23 2.41 -6.98
CA LYS A 182 1.04 3.11 -7.06
C LYS A 182 1.81 2.93 -5.76
N PHE A 183 3.10 2.66 -5.87
CA PHE A 183 4.04 2.57 -4.74
C PHE A 183 5.15 3.60 -4.92
N TRP A 184 5.63 4.21 -3.83
CA TRP A 184 6.76 5.13 -3.87
C TRP A 184 7.49 5.20 -2.53
N VAL A 185 8.77 5.54 -2.56
CA VAL A 185 9.59 5.72 -1.34
C VAL A 185 9.05 6.87 -0.49
N ASP A 186 8.94 6.62 0.81
CA ASP A 186 8.60 7.65 1.78
C ASP A 186 9.87 8.46 2.13
N LYS A 187 9.93 9.74 1.73
CA LYS A 187 11.12 10.57 1.95
C LYS A 187 11.35 10.96 3.41
N GLU A 188 10.33 10.91 4.26
CA GLU A 188 10.44 11.25 5.67
C GLU A 188 10.97 10.06 6.49
N LEU A 189 10.68 8.84 6.03
CA LEU A 189 11.04 7.60 6.71
C LEU A 189 12.32 6.94 6.21
N ASN A 190 13.03 7.47 5.22
CA ASN A 190 14.29 6.91 4.71
C ASN A 190 15.42 7.92 4.86
#